data_AF-A0A2D5UEL8-F1
#
_entry.id   AF-A0A2D5UEL8-F1
#
_cell.length_a   1.000
_cell.length_b   1.000
_cell.length_c   1.000
_cell.angle_alpha   90.00
_cell.angle_beta   90.00
_cell.angle_gamma   90.00
#
_symmetry.space_group_name_H-M   'P 1'
#
loop_
_entity.id
_entity.type
_entity.pdbx_description
1 polymer ?
#
loop_
_entity_poly.entity_id
_entity_poly.type
_entity_poly.pdbx_seq_one_letter_code
_entity_poly.pdbx_strand_id
1 'polypeptide(L)'
;MATLQEQLFVQVATRSLNQLAKNFQKKYEPKKGDRFSVKGITYEIGPPRCVDDCIRFEISSKIPGDEFTSGYNESKYFKEIEKVCQKSSKKPTFSDMENIIRETRDQERKERDYVKLAFQYEKSELYDESEIIKEVEEYSKNPDKEVPPSMPGANTIAARLILNRLEGKLLESAKKNIEDLIKANDSVRSGLKKLKGN
;
A
#
# COMPACT_ATOMS: atom_id res chain seq x y z
N MET A 1 -2.05 -9.18 23.42
CA MET A 1 -0.91 -9.79 22.71
C MET A 1 -1.42 -10.30 21.38
N ALA A 2 -0.65 -10.13 20.30
CA ALA A 2 -1.02 -10.70 19.01
C ALA A 2 -0.90 -12.23 19.05
N THR A 3 -1.82 -12.93 18.39
CA THR A 3 -1.76 -14.39 18.22
C THR A 3 -0.60 -14.79 17.30
N LEU A 4 -0.17 -16.06 17.35
CA LEU A 4 0.86 -16.56 16.44
C LEU A 4 0.46 -16.37 14.97
N GLN A 5 -0.81 -16.57 14.63
CA GLN A 5 -1.32 -16.35 13.27
C GLN A 5 -1.16 -14.89 12.84
N GLU A 6 -1.58 -13.94 13.68
CA GLU A 6 -1.43 -12.51 13.41
C GLU A 6 0.03 -12.11 13.24
N GLN A 7 0.92 -12.64 14.07
CA GLN A 7 2.36 -12.39 13.95
C GLN A 7 2.91 -12.86 12.59
N LEU A 8 2.55 -14.07 12.17
CA LEU A 8 2.96 -14.61 10.87
C LEU A 8 2.39 -13.77 9.71
N PHE A 9 1.13 -13.35 9.81
CA PHE A 9 0.48 -12.55 8.78
C PHE A 9 1.14 -11.18 8.65
N VAL A 10 1.41 -10.50 9.76
CA VAL A 10 2.13 -9.21 9.76
C VAL A 10 3.56 -9.37 9.24
N GLN A 11 4.27 -10.44 9.61
CA GLN A 11 5.62 -10.70 9.13
C GLN A 11 5.66 -10.87 7.60
N VAL A 12 4.76 -11.69 7.05
CA VAL A 12 4.65 -11.90 5.61
C VAL A 12 4.24 -10.61 4.92
N ALA A 13 3.21 -9.91 5.42
CA ALA A 13 2.78 -8.64 4.87
C ALA A 13 3.91 -7.60 4.84
N THR A 14 4.69 -7.52 5.92
CA THR A 14 5.84 -6.59 6.03
C THR A 14 6.87 -6.90 4.95
N ARG A 15 7.18 -8.18 4.75
CA ARG A 15 8.10 -8.61 3.68
C ARG A 15 7.56 -8.20 2.30
N SER A 16 6.29 -8.48 2.02
CA SER A 16 5.66 -8.16 0.74
C SER A 16 5.66 -6.65 0.45
N LEU A 17 5.27 -5.83 1.43
CA LEU A 17 5.23 -4.37 1.26
C LEU A 17 6.64 -3.77 1.14
N ASN A 18 7.63 -4.27 1.87
CA ASN A 18 9.03 -3.84 1.72
C ASN A 18 9.60 -4.23 0.35
N GLN A 19 9.28 -5.42 -0.15
CA GLN A 19 9.66 -5.82 -1.50
C GLN A 19 9.01 -4.91 -2.55
N LEU A 20 7.74 -4.55 -2.36
CA LEU A 20 7.03 -3.63 -3.25
C LEU A 20 7.67 -2.25 -3.27
N ALA A 21 7.99 -1.68 -2.10
CA ALA A 21 8.68 -0.40 -1.99
C ALA A 21 10.01 -0.41 -2.73
N LYS A 22 10.83 -1.47 -2.55
CA LYS A 22 12.08 -1.66 -3.29
C LYS A 22 11.87 -1.76 -4.79
N ASN A 23 10.83 -2.45 -5.25
CA ASN A 23 10.51 -2.55 -6.67
C ASN A 23 10.16 -1.17 -7.25
N PHE A 24 9.39 -0.35 -6.52
CA PHE A 24 9.10 1.02 -6.93
C PHE A 24 10.32 1.93 -6.90
N GLN A 25 11.23 1.78 -5.93
CA GLN A 25 12.51 2.49 -5.90
C GLN A 25 13.45 2.11 -7.06
N LYS A 26 13.35 0.88 -7.58
CA LYS A 26 14.09 0.48 -8.79
C LYS A 26 13.45 1.05 -10.06
N LYS A 27 12.13 1.15 -10.09
CA LYS A 27 11.34 1.62 -11.25
C LYS A 27 11.34 3.15 -11.37
N TYR A 28 11.38 3.84 -10.24
CA TYR A 28 11.26 5.30 -10.11
C TYR A 28 12.46 5.89 -9.37
N GLU A 29 12.43 7.19 -9.07
CA GLU A 29 13.55 7.84 -8.39
C GLU A 29 13.55 7.48 -6.89
N PRO A 30 14.58 6.80 -6.35
CA PRO A 30 14.63 6.43 -4.94
C PRO A 30 14.81 7.65 -4.02
N LYS A 31 14.21 7.62 -2.83
CA LYS A 31 14.37 8.63 -1.77
C LYS A 31 14.78 7.95 -0.46
N LYS A 32 15.23 8.73 0.54
CA LYS A 32 15.65 8.20 1.86
C LYS A 32 14.56 7.33 2.50
N GLY A 33 14.94 6.16 3.02
CA GLY A 33 14.02 5.17 3.59
C GLY A 33 13.38 4.32 2.49
N ASP A 34 12.12 3.91 2.68
CA ASP A 34 11.35 3.11 1.71
C ASP A 34 10.54 3.97 0.73
N ARG A 35 10.95 5.23 0.55
CA ARG A 35 10.25 6.23 -0.27
C ARG A 35 10.77 6.27 -1.69
N PHE A 36 9.92 6.66 -2.63
CA PHE A 36 10.26 6.85 -4.03
C PHE A 36 9.54 8.06 -4.62
N SER A 37 10.01 8.59 -5.74
CA SER A 37 9.52 9.81 -6.38
C SER A 37 9.07 9.53 -7.81
N VAL A 38 7.85 9.95 -8.14
CA VAL A 38 7.28 9.87 -9.48
C VAL A 38 6.89 11.29 -9.91
N LYS A 39 7.56 11.80 -10.96
CA LYS A 39 7.32 13.15 -11.51
C LYS A 39 7.34 14.25 -10.43
N GLY A 40 8.26 14.16 -9.46
CA GLY A 40 8.43 15.13 -8.38
C GLY A 40 7.55 14.90 -7.14
N ILE A 41 6.56 13.99 -7.18
CA ILE A 41 5.78 13.62 -5.99
C ILE A 41 6.45 12.45 -5.28
N THR A 42 6.67 12.59 -3.97
CA THR A 42 7.20 11.51 -3.13
C THR A 42 6.08 10.62 -2.60
N TYR A 43 6.25 9.31 -2.71
CA TYR A 43 5.33 8.28 -2.24
C TYR A 43 5.98 7.41 -1.17
N GLU A 44 5.14 6.82 -0.32
CA GLU A 44 5.55 5.92 0.77
C GLU A 44 4.52 4.81 0.97
N ILE A 45 5.00 3.64 1.39
CA ILE A 45 4.18 2.50 1.83
C ILE A 45 4.49 2.32 3.31
N GLY A 46 3.48 2.50 4.15
CA GLY A 46 3.58 2.31 5.59
C GLY A 46 3.61 0.83 5.99
N PRO A 47 4.09 0.52 7.20
CA PRO A 47 4.13 -0.85 7.70
C PRO A 47 2.72 -1.42 7.88
N PRO A 48 2.53 -2.72 7.66
CA PRO A 48 1.24 -3.36 7.89
C PRO A 48 1.03 -3.66 9.37
N ARG A 49 -0.24 -3.74 9.77
CA ARG A 49 -0.68 -4.15 11.10
C ARG A 49 -1.94 -5.02 11.00
N CYS A 50 -2.12 -5.94 11.95
CA CYS A 50 -3.40 -6.62 12.13
C CYS A 50 -4.32 -5.75 13.00
N VAL A 51 -5.52 -5.48 12.51
CA VAL A 51 -6.58 -4.75 13.22
C VAL A 51 -7.89 -5.44 12.88
N ASP A 52 -8.64 -5.85 13.90
CA ASP A 52 -9.95 -6.51 13.75
C ASP A 52 -9.93 -7.66 12.74
N ASP A 53 -8.96 -8.57 12.91
CA ASP A 53 -8.69 -9.73 12.05
C ASP A 53 -8.36 -9.43 10.58
N CYS A 54 -8.05 -8.17 10.26
CA CYS A 54 -7.70 -7.73 8.92
C CYS A 54 -6.27 -7.22 8.85
N ILE A 55 -5.64 -7.31 7.68
CA ILE A 55 -4.36 -6.66 7.41
C ILE A 55 -4.63 -5.23 6.96
N ARG A 56 -4.14 -4.26 7.73
CA ARG A 56 -4.23 -2.84 7.41
C ARG A 56 -2.84 -2.28 7.11
N PHE A 57 -2.74 -1.49 6.05
CA PHE A 57 -1.56 -0.68 5.77
C PHE A 57 -1.98 0.66 5.18
N GLU A 58 -1.03 1.60 5.17
CA GLU A 58 -1.24 2.97 4.71
C GLU A 58 -0.31 3.24 3.53
N ILE A 59 -0.77 4.01 2.57
CA ILE A 59 0.07 4.57 1.51
C ILE A 59 -0.08 6.08 1.54
N SER A 60 0.98 6.81 1.18
CA SER A 60 0.92 8.26 1.13
C SER A 60 1.62 8.84 -0.09
N SER A 61 1.21 10.05 -0.45
CA SER A 61 1.86 10.86 -1.47
C SER A 61 1.94 12.32 -1.03
N LYS A 62 3.11 12.94 -1.21
CA LYS A 62 3.32 14.37 -0.92
C LYS A 62 2.40 15.22 -1.81
N ILE A 63 1.73 16.22 -1.23
CA ILE A 63 0.98 17.21 -1.99
C ILE A 63 1.97 18.20 -2.65
N PRO A 64 1.88 18.43 -3.98
CA PRO A 64 2.78 19.33 -4.69
C PRO A 64 2.30 20.79 -4.60
N GLY A 65 2.26 21.35 -3.38
CA GLY A 65 1.73 22.70 -3.13
C GLY A 65 2.44 23.82 -3.90
N ASP A 66 3.71 23.60 -4.24
CA ASP A 66 4.51 24.46 -5.10
C ASP A 66 3.99 24.58 -6.54
N GLU A 67 3.13 23.65 -6.98
CA GLU A 67 2.51 23.66 -8.31
C GLU A 67 1.16 24.38 -8.35
N PHE A 68 0.63 24.86 -7.23
CA PHE A 68 -0.73 25.42 -7.19
C PHE A 68 -0.81 26.82 -7.82
N THR A 69 -1.99 27.16 -8.35
CA THR A 69 -2.34 28.52 -8.77
C THR A 69 -2.91 29.32 -7.61
N SER A 70 -3.01 30.65 -7.76
CA SER A 70 -3.72 31.47 -6.80
C SER A 70 -5.16 30.94 -6.63
N GLY A 71 -5.55 30.68 -5.37
CA GLY A 71 -6.86 30.15 -5.02
C GLY A 71 -7.02 28.62 -5.09
N TYR A 72 -5.97 27.88 -5.45
CA TYR A 72 -5.90 26.42 -5.25
C TYR A 72 -5.05 26.11 -4.00
N ASN A 73 -5.42 25.08 -3.25
CA ASN A 73 -4.76 24.72 -2.00
C ASN A 73 -4.78 23.20 -1.77
N GLU A 74 -4.07 22.78 -0.73
CA GLU A 74 -3.84 21.39 -0.35
C GLU A 74 -5.16 20.67 -0.05
N SER A 75 -6.11 21.36 0.59
CA SER A 75 -7.44 20.82 0.88
C SER A 75 -8.23 20.50 -0.39
N LYS A 76 -8.19 21.37 -1.41
CA LYS A 76 -8.82 21.11 -2.71
C LYS A 76 -8.13 19.95 -3.43
N TYR A 77 -6.80 19.91 -3.42
CA TYR A 77 -6.03 18.80 -3.99
C TYR A 77 -6.41 17.47 -3.36
N PHE A 78 -6.40 17.41 -2.04
CA PHE A 78 -6.77 16.22 -1.27
C PHE A 78 -8.18 15.75 -1.63
N LYS A 79 -9.18 16.64 -1.64
CA LYS A 79 -10.56 16.28 -2.00
C LYS A 79 -10.69 15.75 -3.43
N GLU A 80 -9.91 16.25 -4.37
CA GLU A 80 -9.91 15.74 -5.75
C GLU A 80 -9.26 14.37 -5.84
N ILE A 81 -8.13 14.15 -5.16
CA ILE A 81 -7.50 12.82 -5.07
C ILE A 81 -8.43 11.82 -4.40
N GLU A 82 -9.04 12.18 -3.26
CA GLU A 82 -10.01 11.36 -2.54
C GLU A 82 -11.16 10.94 -3.45
N LYS A 83 -11.76 11.88 -4.21
CA LYS A 83 -12.84 11.57 -5.16
C LYS A 83 -12.42 10.58 -6.25
N VAL A 84 -11.17 10.64 -6.72
CA VAL A 84 -10.66 9.68 -7.71
C VAL A 84 -10.42 8.33 -7.06
N CYS A 85 -9.78 8.29 -5.89
CA CYS A 85 -9.50 7.07 -5.16
C CYS A 85 -10.76 6.37 -4.63
N GLN A 86 -11.85 7.08 -4.37
CA GLN A 86 -13.14 6.46 -4.00
C GLN A 86 -13.81 5.70 -5.17
N LYS A 87 -13.31 5.86 -6.39
CA LYS A 87 -13.76 5.14 -7.59
C LYS A 87 -12.86 3.94 -7.95
N SER A 88 -11.79 3.68 -7.21
CA SER A 88 -10.93 2.51 -7.44
C SER A 88 -11.67 1.21 -7.08
N SER A 89 -11.14 0.08 -7.56
CA SER A 89 -11.75 -1.24 -7.27
C SER A 89 -11.71 -1.59 -5.78
N LYS A 90 -10.61 -1.24 -5.10
CA LYS A 90 -10.50 -1.33 -3.64
C LYS A 90 -10.48 0.08 -3.10
N LYS A 91 -11.55 0.47 -2.42
CA LYS A 91 -11.65 1.79 -1.81
C LYS A 91 -10.78 1.86 -0.56
N PRO A 92 -10.12 2.99 -0.29
CA PRO A 92 -9.48 3.20 1.00
C PRO A 92 -10.55 3.21 2.09
N THR A 93 -10.27 2.53 3.21
CA THR A 93 -11.17 2.53 4.38
C THR A 93 -11.10 3.86 5.13
N PHE A 94 -10.00 4.58 4.98
CA PHE A 94 -9.80 5.88 5.56
C PHE A 94 -8.88 6.71 4.67
N SER A 95 -9.16 8.01 4.56
CA SER A 95 -8.38 9.00 3.84
C SER A 95 -8.14 10.20 4.74
N ASP A 96 -6.91 10.70 4.75
CA ASP A 96 -6.52 11.83 5.59
C ASP A 96 -5.50 12.74 4.90
N MET A 97 -5.49 14.00 5.32
CA MET A 97 -4.49 14.98 4.93
C MET A 97 -3.53 15.15 6.10
N GLU A 98 -2.41 14.40 6.08
CA GLU A 98 -1.42 14.43 7.14
C GLU A 98 -0.47 15.62 6.96
N ASN A 99 -0.48 16.55 7.90
CA ASN A 99 0.48 17.66 7.94
C ASN A 99 1.71 17.25 8.76
N ILE A 100 2.84 17.10 8.09
CA ILE A 100 4.12 16.82 8.75
C ILE A 100 4.87 18.15 8.95
N ILE A 101 4.83 18.68 10.17
CA ILE A 101 5.63 19.84 10.58
C ILE A 101 7.05 19.35 10.90
N ARG A 102 8.04 19.78 10.12
CA ARG A 102 9.47 19.60 10.46
C ARG A 102 10.11 20.93 10.80
N GLU A 103 10.59 21.06 12.03
CA GLU A 103 11.53 22.12 12.42
C GLU A 103 12.91 21.76 11.85
N THR A 104 13.42 22.58 10.93
CA THR A 104 14.79 22.41 10.42
C THR A 104 15.78 23.08 11.38
N ARG A 105 17.07 22.75 11.25
CA ARG A 105 18.17 23.37 12.02
C ARG A 105 18.22 24.90 11.86
N ASP A 106 17.61 25.43 10.80
CA ASP A 106 17.58 26.86 10.46
C ASP A 106 16.32 27.58 11.00
N GLN A 107 15.58 26.98 11.94
CA GLN A 107 14.31 27.49 12.48
C GLN A 107 13.17 27.69 11.44
N GLU A 108 13.35 27.24 10.19
CA GLU A 108 12.27 27.19 9.21
C GLU A 108 11.33 26.01 9.53
N ARG A 109 10.07 26.32 9.84
CA ARG A 109 8.99 25.31 9.86
C ARG A 109 8.65 24.94 8.42
N LYS A 110 8.96 23.70 8.04
CA LYS A 110 8.51 23.13 6.75
C LYS A 110 7.30 22.27 7.02
N GLU A 111 6.13 22.83 6.77
CA GLU A 111 4.88 22.10 6.70
C GLU A 111 4.84 21.36 5.37
N ARG A 112 4.54 20.06 5.43
CA ARG A 112 4.37 19.23 4.24
C ARG A 112 3.09 18.44 4.40
N ASP A 113 2.11 18.75 3.57
CA ASP A 113 0.88 17.99 3.53
C ASP A 113 1.05 16.75 2.64
N TYR A 114 0.53 15.64 3.13
CA TYR A 114 0.50 14.37 2.44
C TYR A 114 -0.95 13.93 2.31
N VAL A 115 -1.30 13.39 1.15
CA VAL A 115 -2.48 12.54 1.04
C VAL A 115 -2.11 11.19 1.62
N LYS A 116 -2.88 10.70 2.59
CA LYS A 116 -2.71 9.39 3.20
C LYS A 116 -3.97 8.57 3.03
N LEU A 117 -3.81 7.34 2.56
CA LEU A 117 -4.90 6.40 2.30
C LEU A 117 -4.62 5.11 3.06
N ALA A 118 -5.56 4.69 3.92
CA ALA A 118 -5.50 3.42 4.59
C ALA A 118 -6.32 2.37 3.84
N PHE A 119 -5.79 1.16 3.74
CA PHE A 119 -6.46 0.02 3.14
C PHE A 119 -6.51 -1.13 4.13
N GLN A 120 -7.64 -1.82 4.13
CA GLN A 120 -7.87 -2.99 4.98
C GLN A 120 -8.27 -4.16 4.11
N TYR A 121 -7.65 -5.31 4.35
CA TYR A 121 -7.90 -6.55 3.65
C TYR A 121 -8.32 -7.62 4.65
N GLU A 122 -9.52 -8.16 4.44
CA GLU A 122 -10.00 -9.32 5.17
C GLU A 122 -9.25 -10.58 4.70
N LYS A 123 -9.22 -11.62 5.53
CA LYS A 123 -8.58 -12.89 5.18
C LYS A 123 -9.17 -13.52 3.93
N SER A 124 -10.50 -13.46 3.80
CA SER A 124 -11.28 -13.92 2.65
C SER A 124 -10.89 -13.24 1.33
N GLU A 125 -10.35 -12.00 1.38
CA GLU A 125 -9.84 -11.30 0.21
C GLU A 125 -8.43 -11.73 -0.19
N LEU A 126 -7.70 -12.37 0.73
CA LEU A 126 -6.29 -12.73 0.59
C LEU A 126 -6.11 -14.22 0.26
N TYR A 127 -7.01 -15.07 0.76
CA TYR A 127 -7.05 -16.50 0.45
C TYR A 127 -8.45 -17.09 0.69
N ASP A 128 -8.78 -18.15 -0.04
CA ASP A 128 -10.00 -18.94 0.14
C ASP A 128 -9.70 -20.23 0.93
N GLU A 129 -10.32 -20.40 2.10
CA GLU A 129 -10.09 -21.57 2.96
C GLU A 129 -10.54 -22.89 2.32
N SER A 130 -11.63 -22.87 1.54
CA SER A 130 -12.14 -24.06 0.87
C SER A 130 -11.18 -24.54 -0.22
N GLU A 131 -10.53 -23.62 -0.93
CA GLU A 131 -9.49 -23.94 -1.90
C GLU A 131 -8.23 -24.50 -1.22
N ILE A 132 -7.83 -23.93 -0.08
CA ILE A 132 -6.70 -24.44 0.71
C ILE A 132 -6.96 -25.89 1.13
N ILE A 133 -8.15 -26.20 1.64
CA ILE A 133 -8.50 -27.56 2.08
C ILE A 133 -8.41 -28.53 0.90
N LYS A 134 -8.97 -28.19 -0.26
CA LYS A 134 -8.89 -29.01 -1.48
C LYS A 134 -7.45 -29.27 -1.89
N GLU A 135 -6.60 -28.25 -1.90
CA GLU A 135 -5.18 -28.41 -2.26
C GLU A 135 -4.43 -29.30 -1.27
N VAL A 136 -4.69 -29.15 0.03
CA VAL A 136 -4.07 -30.00 1.07
C VAL A 136 -4.48 -31.47 0.89
N GLU A 137 -5.74 -31.75 0.54
CA GLU A 137 -6.18 -33.10 0.21
C GLU A 137 -5.49 -33.64 -1.04
N GLU A 138 -5.28 -32.82 -2.07
CA GLU A 138 -4.54 -33.21 -3.26
C GLU A 138 -3.09 -33.59 -2.95
N TYR A 139 -2.41 -32.82 -2.10
CA TYR A 139 -1.05 -33.15 -1.64
C TYR A 139 -1.01 -34.46 -0.85
N SER A 140 -2.07 -34.76 -0.10
CA SER A 140 -2.18 -36.03 0.63
C SER A 140 -2.39 -37.22 -0.31
N LYS A 141 -3.04 -37.01 -1.46
CA LYS A 141 -3.31 -38.02 -2.49
C LYS A 141 -2.15 -38.18 -3.48
N ASN A 142 -1.29 -37.18 -3.63
CA ASN A 142 -0.17 -37.19 -4.57
C ASN A 142 1.13 -36.71 -3.89
N PRO A 143 1.90 -37.64 -3.28
CA PRO A 143 3.12 -37.31 -2.53
C PRO A 143 4.24 -36.70 -3.39
N ASP A 144 4.23 -36.92 -4.71
CA ASP A 144 5.25 -36.44 -5.63
C ASP A 144 4.98 -35.00 -6.14
N LYS A 145 3.83 -34.41 -5.77
CA LYS A 145 3.47 -33.04 -6.16
C LYS A 145 4.42 -32.04 -5.50
N GLU A 146 4.91 -31.07 -6.27
CA GLU A 146 5.79 -30.01 -5.76
C GLU A 146 5.11 -29.24 -4.62
N VAL A 147 5.72 -29.30 -3.44
CA VAL A 147 5.18 -28.66 -2.23
C VAL A 147 5.31 -27.15 -2.31
N PRO A 148 4.40 -26.41 -1.64
CA PRO A 148 4.46 -24.95 -1.62
C PRO A 148 5.77 -24.46 -1.01
N PRO A 149 6.28 -23.28 -1.43
CA PRO A 149 7.49 -22.69 -0.90
C PRO A 149 7.46 -22.63 0.63
N SER A 150 8.58 -22.96 1.27
CA SER A 150 8.71 -22.90 2.72
C SER A 150 8.54 -21.47 3.21
N MET A 151 7.70 -21.28 4.23
CA MET A 151 7.50 -19.99 4.87
C MET A 151 8.00 -20.06 6.32
N PRO A 152 8.81 -19.10 6.79
CA PRO A 152 9.24 -19.05 8.18
C PRO A 152 8.04 -19.13 9.13
N GLY A 153 8.11 -20.03 10.12
CA GLY A 153 7.03 -20.25 11.08
C GLY A 153 5.85 -21.09 10.58
N ALA A 154 5.84 -21.55 9.32
CA ALA A 154 4.83 -22.46 8.77
C ALA A 154 5.38 -23.88 8.56
N ASN A 155 5.04 -24.78 9.49
CA ASN A 155 5.46 -26.18 9.47
C ASN A 155 4.46 -27.12 8.78
N THR A 156 3.24 -26.67 8.46
CA THR A 156 2.23 -27.46 7.73
C THR A 156 2.08 -26.99 6.29
N ILE A 157 1.64 -27.88 5.39
CA ILE A 157 1.33 -27.54 3.99
C ILE A 157 0.24 -26.46 3.95
N ALA A 158 -0.81 -26.60 4.77
CA ALA A 158 -1.88 -25.62 4.87
C ALA A 158 -1.36 -24.22 5.24
N ALA A 159 -0.52 -24.12 6.27
CA ALA A 159 0.06 -22.85 6.69
C ALA A 159 0.93 -22.23 5.59
N ARG A 160 1.73 -23.05 4.88
CA ARG A 160 2.52 -22.56 3.74
C ARG A 160 1.63 -22.03 2.62
N LEU A 161 0.58 -22.75 2.24
CA LEU A 161 -0.35 -22.30 1.20
C LEU A 161 -1.01 -20.97 1.57
N ILE A 162 -1.55 -20.87 2.78
CA ILE A 162 -2.17 -19.64 3.28
C ILE A 162 -1.20 -18.46 3.20
N LEU A 163 0.00 -18.61 3.75
CA LEU A 163 0.98 -17.52 3.79
C LEU A 163 1.49 -17.13 2.39
N ASN A 164 1.69 -18.09 1.49
CA ASN A 164 2.10 -17.80 0.10
C ASN A 164 1.00 -17.06 -0.68
N ARG A 165 -0.27 -17.49 -0.54
CA ARG A 165 -1.40 -16.82 -1.19
C ARG A 165 -1.60 -15.41 -0.65
N LEU A 166 -1.53 -15.27 0.67
CA LEU A 166 -1.58 -13.97 1.35
C LEU A 166 -0.49 -13.03 0.83
N GLU A 167 0.77 -13.50 0.75
CA GLU A 167 1.88 -12.72 0.20
C GLU A 167 1.60 -12.25 -1.23
N GLY A 168 1.22 -13.18 -2.11
CA GLY A 168 0.98 -12.88 -3.52
C GLY A 168 -0.17 -11.89 -3.72
N LYS A 169 -1.31 -12.14 -3.07
CA LYS A 169 -2.50 -11.28 -3.19
C LYS A 169 -2.34 -9.92 -2.55
N LEU A 170 -1.67 -9.84 -1.40
CA LEU A 170 -1.38 -8.56 -0.78
C LEU A 170 -0.42 -7.74 -1.63
N LEU A 171 0.64 -8.37 -2.18
CA LEU A 171 1.59 -7.69 -3.06
C LEU A 171 0.91 -7.13 -4.32
N GLU A 172 0.06 -7.93 -4.97
CA GLU A 172 -0.70 -7.53 -6.15
C GLU A 172 -1.63 -6.35 -5.84
N SER A 173 -2.39 -6.46 -4.74
CA SER A 173 -3.39 -5.46 -4.36
C SER A 173 -2.73 -4.15 -3.89
N ALA A 174 -1.66 -4.23 -3.10
CA ALA A 174 -0.90 -3.06 -2.68
C ALA A 174 -0.24 -2.33 -3.85
N LYS A 175 0.30 -3.08 -4.84
CA LYS A 175 0.84 -2.50 -6.07
C LYS A 175 -0.24 -1.72 -6.82
N LYS A 176 -1.43 -2.31 -6.97
CA LYS A 176 -2.56 -1.66 -7.64
C LYS A 176 -2.98 -0.39 -6.90
N ASN A 177 -3.09 -0.42 -5.58
CA ASN A 177 -3.44 0.74 -4.77
C ASN A 177 -2.46 1.92 -4.97
N ILE A 178 -1.15 1.63 -5.01
CA ILE A 178 -0.12 2.64 -5.29
C ILE A 178 -0.23 3.17 -6.73
N GLU A 179 -0.40 2.30 -7.70
CA GLU A 179 -0.55 2.70 -9.10
C GLU A 179 -1.80 3.56 -9.32
N ASP A 180 -2.89 3.26 -8.61
CA ASP A 180 -4.11 4.05 -8.64
C ASP A 180 -3.92 5.43 -7.98
N LEU A 181 -3.17 5.52 -6.88
CA LEU A 181 -2.78 6.81 -6.28
C LEU A 181 -1.88 7.64 -7.20
N ILE A 182 -0.92 7.01 -7.89
CA ILE A 182 -0.08 7.69 -8.90
C ILE A 182 -0.95 8.24 -10.03
N LYS A 183 -1.89 7.44 -10.55
CA LYS A 183 -2.82 7.87 -11.61
C LYS A 183 -3.73 9.00 -11.14
N ALA A 184 -4.22 8.94 -9.89
CA ALA A 184 -5.02 10.01 -9.30
C ALA A 184 -4.24 11.33 -9.27
N ASN A 185 -2.99 11.30 -8.80
CA ASN A 185 -2.10 12.46 -8.81
C ASN A 185 -1.85 12.98 -10.24
N ASP A 186 -1.59 12.10 -11.20
CA ASP A 186 -1.42 12.49 -12.61
C ASP A 186 -2.68 13.17 -13.19
N SER A 187 -3.87 12.66 -12.86
CA SER A 187 -5.15 13.19 -13.32
C SER A 187 -5.42 14.59 -12.75
N VAL A 188 -5.28 14.75 -11.43
CA VAL A 188 -5.49 16.03 -10.75
C VAL A 188 -4.48 17.08 -11.21
N ARG A 189 -3.19 16.72 -11.31
CA ARG A 189 -2.15 17.63 -11.82
C ARG A 189 -2.38 18.04 -13.28
N SER A 190 -2.90 17.15 -14.11
CA SER A 190 -3.24 17.49 -15.50
C SER A 190 -4.39 18.50 -15.56
N GLY A 191 -5.37 18.40 -14.64
CA GLY A 191 -6.42 19.41 -14.45
C GLY A 191 -5.85 20.78 -14.06
N LEU A 192 -4.90 20.80 -13.11
CA LEU A 192 -4.23 22.03 -12.67
C LEU A 192 -3.47 22.74 -13.80
N LYS A 193 -2.77 21.98 -14.65
CA LYS A 193 -2.04 22.55 -15.80
C LYS A 193 -2.98 23.22 -16.81
N LYS A 194 -4.17 22.66 -17.03
CA LYS A 194 -5.19 23.29 -17.89
C LYS A 194 -5.72 24.60 -17.31
N LEU A 195 -5.85 24.69 -15.98
CA LEU A 195 -6.23 25.93 -15.30
C LEU A 195 -5.15 27.01 -15.36
N LYS A 196 -3.86 26.65 -15.51
CA LYS A 196 -2.73 27.58 -15.70
C LYS A 196 -2.58 28.11 -17.13
N GLY A 197 -3.11 27.39 -18.11
CA GLY A 197 -2.99 27.71 -19.54
C GLY A 197 -4.13 28.54 -20.11
N ASN A 198 -5.14 28.85 -19.30
CA ASN A 198 -6.23 29.79 -19.58
C ASN A 198 -6.02 31.08 -18.79
#